data_AF-A0A7R7B7Z1-F1
#
_entry.id   AF-A0A7R7B7Z1-F1
#
_cell.length_a   1.000
_cell.length_b   1.000
_cell.length_c   1.000
_cell.angle_alpha   90.00
_cell.angle_beta   90.00
_cell.angle_gamma   90.00
#
_symmetry.space_group_name_H-M   'P 1'
#
loop_
_entity.id
_entity.type
_entity.pdbx_description
1 polymer ?
#
loop_
_entity_poly.entity_id
_entity_poly.type
_entity_poly.pdbx_seq_one_letter_code
_entity_poly.pdbx_strand_id
1 'polypeptide(L)'
;MANRLAPLVLAALAVLPGRAFALEDSYLPADKIPYVVEAPDQPQRLGPLWGERAKGPAGTLLKVPGNWRAPVHAHTADYRAVVIKGLWAHWQMQGGEATKVKLPPGSYWTQKADEMHDDACLCRTRSA
;
A
#
# COMPACT_ATOMS: atom_id res chain seq x y z
N MET A 1 12.38 61.53 -34.70
CA MET A 1 13.14 60.74 -33.71
C MET A 1 12.62 61.07 -32.33
N ALA A 2 11.75 60.23 -31.75
CA ALA A 2 11.26 60.43 -30.39
C ALA A 2 11.37 59.07 -29.68
N ASN A 3 12.42 58.94 -28.87
CA ASN A 3 12.69 57.75 -28.08
C ASN A 3 11.84 57.84 -26.80
N ARG A 4 10.78 57.03 -26.70
CA ARG A 4 10.01 56.88 -25.45
C ARG A 4 10.30 55.50 -24.87
N LEU A 5 11.11 55.49 -23.82
CA LEU A 5 11.38 54.33 -22.97
C LEU A 5 10.05 53.85 -22.36
N ALA A 6 9.67 52.61 -22.66
CA ALA A 6 8.60 51.92 -21.96
C ALA A 6 9.15 51.35 -20.64
N PRO A 7 8.48 51.54 -19.48
CA PRO A 7 8.93 50.94 -18.24
C PRO A 7 8.66 49.43 -18.28
N LEU A 8 9.69 48.62 -18.02
CA LEU A 8 9.51 47.20 -17.72
C LEU A 8 8.84 47.08 -16.34
N VAL A 9 7.60 46.63 -16.31
CA VAL A 9 6.94 46.19 -15.08
C VAL A 9 7.48 44.79 -14.76
N LEU A 10 8.36 44.70 -13.75
CA LEU A 10 8.80 43.43 -13.21
C LEU A 10 7.68 42.85 -12.34
N ALA A 11 6.88 41.94 -12.90
CA ALA A 11 5.88 41.20 -12.13
C ALA A 11 6.62 40.22 -11.21
N ALA A 12 6.71 40.54 -9.92
CA ALA A 12 7.16 39.60 -8.90
C ALA A 12 6.11 38.48 -8.79
N LEU A 13 6.40 37.30 -9.34
CA LEU A 13 5.64 36.09 -9.03
C LEU A 13 5.83 35.79 -7.54
N ALA A 14 4.84 36.13 -6.73
CA ALA A 14 4.72 35.58 -5.39
C ALA A 14 4.47 34.07 -5.54
N VAL A 15 5.52 33.26 -5.36
CA VAL A 15 5.39 31.82 -5.17
C VAL A 15 4.71 31.63 -3.83
N LEU A 16 3.38 31.54 -3.84
CA LEU A 16 2.64 31.05 -2.69
C LEU A 16 3.09 29.61 -2.48
N PRO A 17 3.74 29.27 -1.34
CA PRO A 17 4.04 27.88 -1.05
C PRO A 17 2.71 27.14 -1.11
N GLY A 18 2.62 26.16 -2.02
CA GLY A 18 1.43 25.34 -2.15
C GLY A 18 1.05 24.86 -0.76
N ARG A 19 -0.18 25.14 -0.33
CA ARG A 19 -0.70 24.64 0.95
C ARG A 19 -0.46 23.15 0.95
N ALA A 20 0.52 22.68 1.71
CA ALA A 20 0.56 21.29 2.13
C ALA A 20 -0.80 21.06 2.75
N PHE A 21 -1.63 20.21 2.13
CA PHE A 21 -2.89 19.80 2.73
C PHE A 21 -2.52 19.28 4.12
N ALA A 22 -2.92 20.02 5.15
CA ALA A 22 -2.68 19.58 6.52
C ALA A 22 -3.33 18.21 6.65
N LEU A 23 -2.59 17.24 7.21
CA LEU A 23 -3.15 15.93 7.45
C LEU A 23 -4.36 16.11 8.38
N GLU A 24 -5.55 15.80 7.88
CA GLU A 24 -6.78 15.86 8.67
C GLU A 24 -6.94 14.55 9.44
N ASP A 25 -7.47 14.65 10.66
CA ASP A 25 -7.78 13.47 11.46
C ASP A 25 -8.89 12.64 10.81
N SER A 26 -8.71 11.33 10.78
CA SER A 26 -9.69 10.37 10.29
C SER A 26 -9.81 9.18 11.23
N TYR A 27 -11.03 8.84 11.60
CA TYR A 27 -11.35 7.77 12.55
C TYR A 27 -12.32 6.79 11.90
N LEU A 28 -11.78 5.78 11.22
CA LEU A 28 -12.57 4.79 10.52
C LEU A 28 -12.38 3.39 11.12
N PRO A 29 -13.46 2.72 11.53
CA PRO A 29 -13.43 1.29 11.78
C PRO A 29 -12.95 0.53 10.52
N ALA A 30 -12.21 -0.57 10.70
CA ALA A 30 -11.61 -1.31 9.60
C ALA A 30 -12.63 -1.86 8.58
N ASP A 31 -13.88 -2.08 8.98
CA ASP A 31 -14.98 -2.50 8.10
C ASP A 31 -15.64 -1.34 7.33
N LYS A 32 -15.35 -0.09 7.70
CA LYS A 32 -15.79 1.13 6.99
C LYS A 32 -14.75 1.68 6.01
N ILE A 33 -13.54 1.15 6.01
CA ILE A 33 -12.52 1.47 5.00
C ILE A 33 -13.04 1.05 3.61
N PRO A 34 -12.98 1.92 2.58
CA PRO A 34 -13.43 1.58 1.24
C PRO A 34 -12.45 0.60 0.59
N TYR A 35 -12.82 -0.68 0.58
CA TYR A 35 -12.03 -1.71 -0.07
C TYR A 35 -12.25 -1.68 -1.59
N VAL A 36 -11.17 -1.56 -2.35
CA VAL A 36 -11.17 -1.51 -3.81
C VAL A 36 -10.58 -2.77 -4.42
N VAL A 37 -10.97 -3.05 -5.66
CA VAL A 37 -10.32 -4.03 -6.53
C VAL A 37 -9.05 -3.40 -7.10
N GLU A 38 -7.91 -4.07 -6.97
CA GLU A 38 -6.65 -3.56 -7.53
C GLU A 38 -6.50 -3.88 -9.02
N ALA A 39 -6.89 -5.08 -9.43
CA ALA A 39 -6.79 -5.57 -10.80
C ALA A 39 -8.01 -6.45 -11.17
N PRO A 40 -8.42 -6.47 -12.45
CA PRO A 40 -9.47 -7.38 -12.92
C PRO A 40 -9.19 -8.82 -12.51
N ASP A 41 -10.26 -9.55 -12.19
CA ASP A 41 -10.23 -10.99 -11.85
C ASP A 41 -9.41 -11.39 -10.63
N GLN A 42 -8.88 -10.42 -9.87
CA GLN A 42 -8.23 -10.71 -8.59
C GLN A 42 -9.21 -10.69 -7.42
N PRO A 43 -9.18 -11.71 -6.54
CA PRO A 43 -10.15 -11.79 -5.44
C PRO A 43 -9.73 -10.98 -4.21
N GLN A 44 -8.48 -10.53 -4.15
CA GLN A 44 -8.00 -9.65 -3.09
C GLN A 44 -8.64 -8.26 -3.17
N ARG A 45 -8.73 -7.59 -2.02
CA ARG A 45 -9.26 -6.23 -1.89
C ARG A 45 -8.32 -5.40 -1.04
N LEU A 46 -8.10 -4.16 -1.46
CA LEU A 46 -7.22 -3.21 -0.79
C LEU A 46 -8.01 -2.06 -0.19
N GLY A 47 -7.83 -1.80 1.09
CA GLY A 47 -8.35 -0.64 1.79
C GLY A 47 -7.22 0.37 2.03
N PRO A 48 -7.06 1.41 1.20
CA PRO A 48 -5.98 2.39 1.39
C PRO A 48 -6.18 3.14 2.71
N LEU A 49 -5.09 3.30 3.48
CA LEU A 49 -5.09 4.02 4.76
C LEU A 49 -4.43 5.40 4.64
N TRP A 50 -3.27 5.45 3.98
CA TRP A 50 -2.52 6.68 3.73
C TRP A 50 -1.58 6.48 2.54
N GLY A 51 -1.20 7.59 1.90
CA GLY A 51 -0.30 7.57 0.75
C GLY A 51 -0.90 6.91 -0.50
N GLU A 52 -0.09 6.85 -1.55
CA GLU A 52 -0.44 6.21 -2.82
C GLU A 52 0.60 5.14 -3.16
N ARG A 53 0.25 3.87 -2.99
CA ARG A 53 1.18 2.73 -3.14
C ARG A 53 1.88 2.67 -4.50
N ALA A 54 1.22 3.15 -5.56
CA ALA A 54 1.80 3.20 -6.90
C ALA A 54 2.80 4.36 -7.12
N LYS A 55 2.85 5.34 -6.20
CA LYS A 55 3.67 6.55 -6.30
C LYS A 55 4.73 6.66 -5.20
N GLY A 56 4.60 5.92 -4.10
CA GLY A 56 5.54 5.99 -2.99
C GLY A 56 5.07 5.25 -1.74
N PRO A 57 5.62 5.61 -0.56
CA PRO A 57 5.24 5.00 0.71
C PRO A 57 3.73 5.11 0.95
N ALA A 58 3.12 4.00 1.39
CA ALA A 58 1.70 3.93 1.64
C ALA A 58 1.37 2.87 2.71
N GLY A 59 0.21 3.05 3.34
CA GLY A 59 -0.43 2.05 4.20
C GLY A 59 -1.69 1.52 3.55
N THR A 60 -1.92 0.21 3.64
CA THR A 60 -3.11 -0.43 3.06
C THR A 60 -3.51 -1.64 3.89
N LEU A 61 -4.81 -1.83 4.06
CA LEU A 61 -5.38 -3.09 4.54
C LEU A 61 -5.57 -4.05 3.37
N LEU A 62 -5.04 -5.26 3.49
CA LEU A 62 -5.29 -6.35 2.55
C LEU A 62 -6.38 -7.29 3.08
N LYS A 63 -7.35 -7.62 2.23
CA LYS A 63 -8.32 -8.70 2.46
C LYS A 63 -8.26 -9.69 1.30
N VAL A 64 -8.21 -10.97 1.61
CA VAL A 64 -8.24 -12.07 0.62
C VAL A 64 -9.29 -13.10 1.04
N PRO A 65 -9.82 -13.92 0.11
CA PRO A 65 -10.67 -15.04 0.49
C PRO A 65 -9.94 -16.06 1.37
N GLY A 66 -10.71 -16.85 2.12
CA GLY A 66 -10.15 -18.01 2.80
C GLY A 66 -9.68 -19.07 1.80
N ASN A 67 -8.61 -19.78 2.17
CA ASN A 67 -7.90 -20.75 1.33
C ASN A 67 -7.35 -20.16 0.02
N TRP A 68 -7.17 -18.84 -0.05
CA TRP A 68 -6.55 -18.18 -1.19
C TRP A 68 -5.03 -18.25 -1.11
N ARG A 69 -4.39 -18.35 -2.28
CA ARG A 69 -2.93 -18.29 -2.46
C ARG A 69 -2.60 -17.39 -3.63
N ALA A 70 -1.63 -16.51 -3.44
CA ALA A 70 -1.09 -15.68 -4.50
C ALA A 70 -0.20 -16.53 -5.45
N PRO A 71 -0.10 -16.18 -6.75
CA PRO A 71 1.05 -16.61 -7.54
C PRO A 71 2.36 -16.13 -6.90
N VAL A 72 3.47 -16.80 -7.17
CA VAL A 72 4.80 -16.31 -6.74
C VAL A 72 5.06 -14.96 -7.41
N HIS A 73 5.43 -13.96 -6.61
CA HIS A 73 5.64 -12.59 -7.08
C HIS A 73 6.68 -11.86 -6.22
N ALA A 74 7.02 -10.63 -6.64
CA ALA A 74 7.85 -9.70 -5.90
C ALA A 74 7.26 -8.28 -5.98
N HIS A 75 7.69 -7.41 -5.08
CA HIS A 75 7.37 -5.99 -5.11
C HIS A 75 8.65 -5.17 -5.29
N THR A 76 8.56 -4.02 -5.96
CA THR A 76 9.68 -3.10 -6.20
C THR A 76 10.06 -2.25 -4.97
N ALA A 77 9.38 -2.46 -3.84
CA ALA A 77 9.62 -1.74 -2.60
C ALA A 77 9.54 -2.72 -1.42
N ASP A 78 10.31 -2.42 -0.36
CA ASP A 78 10.21 -3.15 0.90
C ASP A 78 8.80 -2.98 1.49
N TYR A 79 8.28 -4.02 2.12
CA TYR A 79 7.07 -3.91 2.91
C TYR A 79 7.22 -4.53 4.29
N ARG A 80 6.33 -4.06 5.18
CA ARG A 80 6.12 -4.59 6.52
C ARG A 80 4.65 -4.88 6.69
N ALA A 81 4.31 -5.98 7.33
CA ALA A 81 2.92 -6.36 7.49
C ALA A 81 2.65 -6.94 8.88
N VAL A 82 1.40 -6.79 9.30
CA VAL A 82 0.88 -7.34 10.55
C VAL A 82 -0.42 -8.07 10.24
N VAL A 83 -0.57 -9.29 10.76
CA VAL A 83 -1.82 -10.05 10.61
C VAL A 83 -2.85 -9.50 11.60
N ILE A 84 -3.95 -8.93 11.09
CA ILE A 84 -5.04 -8.41 11.93
C ILE A 84 -6.06 -9.52 12.25
N LYS A 85 -6.44 -10.33 11.24
CA LYS A 85 -7.41 -11.43 11.35
C LYS A 85 -7.05 -12.58 10.40
N GLY A 86 -7.43 -13.80 10.76
CA GLY A 86 -7.20 -14.99 9.95
C GLY A 86 -5.92 -15.73 10.32
N LEU A 87 -5.41 -16.54 9.39
CA LEU A 87 -4.13 -17.23 9.50
C LEU A 87 -3.37 -17.05 8.20
N TRP A 88 -2.30 -16.27 8.24
CA TRP A 88 -1.46 -16.01 7.07
C TRP A 88 -0.33 -17.03 7.00
N ALA A 89 0.20 -17.24 5.81
CA ALA A 89 1.48 -17.88 5.61
C ALA A 89 2.27 -17.12 4.56
N HIS A 90 3.56 -16.94 4.84
CA HIS A 90 4.49 -16.21 3.98
C HIS A 90 5.82 -16.95 3.92
N TRP A 91 6.45 -16.98 2.74
CA TRP A 91 7.79 -17.55 2.58
C TRP A 91 8.52 -17.02 1.36
N GLN A 92 9.85 -17.02 1.48
CA GLN A 92 10.77 -16.69 0.39
C GLN A 92 11.01 -17.93 -0.47
N MET A 93 11.27 -17.72 -1.75
CA MET A 93 11.55 -18.83 -2.68
C MET A 93 13.00 -19.33 -2.59
N GLN A 94 13.94 -18.49 -2.17
CA GLN A 94 15.34 -18.85 -2.01
C GLN A 94 15.84 -18.40 -0.62
N GLY A 95 16.43 -19.33 0.13
CA GLY A 95 17.28 -19.12 1.30
C GLY A 95 16.92 -17.98 2.26
N GLY A 96 16.16 -18.29 3.32
CA GLY A 96 15.90 -17.40 4.46
C GLY A 96 15.20 -18.13 5.62
N GLU A 97 14.89 -17.43 6.72
CA GLU A 97 14.18 -17.99 7.89
C GLU A 97 12.80 -18.58 7.54
N ALA A 98 12.19 -18.13 6.45
CA ALA A 98 10.81 -18.45 6.15
C ALA A 98 10.68 -19.69 5.25
N THR A 99 10.76 -20.89 5.84
CA THR A 99 10.15 -22.08 5.23
C THR A 99 8.68 -22.12 5.65
N LYS A 100 7.79 -21.55 4.82
CA LYS A 100 6.32 -21.47 5.01
C LYS A 100 5.90 -21.26 6.48
N VAL A 101 6.16 -20.06 7.00
CA VAL A 101 5.84 -19.72 8.39
C VAL A 101 4.34 -19.46 8.53
N LYS A 102 3.70 -20.07 9.53
CA LYS A 102 2.32 -19.75 9.91
C LYS A 102 2.31 -18.51 10.79
N LEU A 103 1.56 -17.50 10.38
CA LEU A 103 1.51 -16.18 11.00
C LEU A 103 0.08 -15.95 11.54
N PRO A 104 -0.19 -16.28 12.82
CA PRO A 104 -1.48 -15.98 13.46
C PRO A 104 -1.71 -14.47 13.66
N PRO A 105 -2.90 -14.04 14.13
CA PRO A 105 -3.15 -12.62 14.42
C PRO A 105 -2.11 -12.03 15.40
N GLY A 106 -1.64 -10.82 15.10
CA GLY A 106 -0.56 -10.14 15.81
C GLY A 106 0.84 -10.44 15.26
N SER A 107 1.00 -11.45 14.39
CA SER A 107 2.30 -11.71 13.75
C SER A 107 2.73 -10.57 12.84
N TYR A 108 4.03 -10.30 12.84
CA TYR A 108 4.71 -9.30 12.02
C TYR A 108 5.74 -9.96 11.11
N TRP A 109 5.92 -9.43 9.91
CA TRP A 109 7.02 -9.80 9.03
C TRP A 109 7.43 -8.64 8.13
N THR A 110 8.61 -8.78 7.53
CA THR A 110 9.12 -7.88 6.49
C THR A 110 9.44 -8.66 5.24
N GLN A 111 9.24 -8.02 4.10
CA GLN A 111 9.65 -8.54 2.80
C GLN A 111 10.48 -7.48 2.09
N LYS A 112 11.67 -7.88 1.65
CA LYS A 112 12.59 -7.01 0.93
C LYS A 112 12.12 -6.83 -0.51
N ALA A 113 12.37 -5.64 -1.07
CA ALA A 113 12.18 -5.33 -2.48
C ALA A 113 12.88 -6.37 -3.38
N ASP A 114 12.24 -6.65 -4.51
CA ASP A 114 12.70 -7.51 -5.60
C ASP A 114 12.93 -9.00 -5.25
N GLU A 115 12.64 -9.41 -4.01
CA GLU A 115 12.72 -10.80 -3.57
C GLU A 115 11.41 -11.56 -3.85
N MET A 116 11.53 -12.70 -4.53
CA MET A 116 10.39 -13.56 -4.88
C MET A 116 9.86 -14.29 -3.64
N HIS A 117 8.55 -14.18 -3.43
CA HIS A 117 7.85 -14.79 -2.30
C HIS A 117 6.47 -15.30 -2.70
N ASP A 118 5.85 -16.00 -1.76
CA ASP A 118 4.50 -16.54 -1.86
C ASP A 118 3.74 -16.26 -0.57
N ASP A 119 2.44 -16.09 -0.72
CA ASP A 119 1.53 -15.63 0.31
C ASP A 119 0.22 -16.40 0.22
N ALA A 120 -0.28 -16.85 1.37
CA ALA A 120 -1.53 -17.58 1.43
C ALA A 120 -2.32 -17.27 2.70
N CYS A 121 -3.65 -17.24 2.58
CA CYS A 121 -4.51 -17.39 3.75
C CYS A 121 -4.81 -18.88 3.96
N LEU A 122 -4.23 -19.45 5.01
CA LEU A 122 -4.55 -20.80 5.48
C LEU A 122 -5.86 -20.84 6.30
N CYS A 123 -6.57 -19.72 6.34
CA CYS A 123 -7.87 -19.59 6.98
C CYS A 123 -8.94 -20.35 6.20
N ARG A 124 -9.93 -20.91 6.91
CA ARG A 124 -11.10 -21.53 6.27
C ARG A 124 -11.89 -20.46 5.53
N THR A 125 -12.42 -20.81 4.36
CA THR A 125 -13.40 -19.98 3.64
C THR A 125 -14.57 -19.74 4.58
N ARG A 126 -14.92 -18.47 4.85
CA ARG A 126 -16.18 -18.20 5.55
C ARG A 126 -17.30 -18.61 4.61
N SER A 127 -18.15 -19.54 5.05
CA SER A 127 -19.47 -19.70 4.46
C SER A 127 -20.18 -18.36 4.59
N ALA A 128 -20.77 -17.89 3.48
CA ALA A 128 -21.58 -16.68 3.44
C ALA A 128 -22.74 -16.76 4.45
#